data_AF-A0A2T5K059-F1
#
_entry.id   AF-A0A2T5K059-F1
#
_cell.length_a   1.000
_cell.length_b   1.000
_cell.length_c   1.000
_cell.angle_alpha   90.00
_cell.angle_beta   90.00
_cell.angle_gamma   90.00
#
_symmetry.space_group_name_H-M   'P 1'
#
loop_
_entity.id
_entity.type
_entity.pdbx_description
1 polymer ?
#
loop_
_entity_poly.entity_id
_entity_poly.type
_entity_poly.pdbx_seq_one_letter_code
_entity_poly.pdbx_strand_id
1 'polypeptide(L)'
;MAWSSCALPKSVSPSSAASSKGASASSRRGSRVDEPTAYHAEGILYLAPGAHFDYLLTLPEVADIGPKVNGAMREIEKHNLQLAGLLPKTYNLFTRTRLKELLKKVSEIRAGIDFDAFGRIFEYFHGEFACTEGQKGGEFYTLSSIVKLLAEVIEPFHGRILDPACGSGGMFVQSARFVAEPQKNPAAELAICGVEKADDTSRLCRLNLAVHRLEGDVRHGGNVNSYYDDPHTAPGQFDFVLANPPLNVNAVDKERLKDIGGASAASKV
;
A
#
# COMPACT_ATOMS: atom_id res chain seq x y z
N MET A 1 8.14 -17.25 -5.91
CA MET A 1 9.56 -17.09 -5.52
C MET A 1 9.99 -15.68 -5.10
N ALA A 2 9.23 -14.59 -5.33
CA ALA A 2 9.64 -13.24 -4.90
C ALA A 2 9.44 -12.93 -3.40
N TRP A 3 8.61 -13.70 -2.69
CA TRP A 3 8.36 -13.51 -1.26
C TRP A 3 9.17 -14.46 -0.36
N SER A 4 9.81 -15.48 -0.94
CA SER A 4 10.46 -16.55 -0.17
C SER A 4 11.98 -16.40 -0.07
N SER A 5 12.60 -15.39 -0.73
CA SER A 5 14.07 -15.33 -0.86
C SER A 5 14.76 -14.16 -0.15
N CYS A 6 14.10 -13.44 0.77
CA CYS A 6 14.83 -12.56 1.70
C CYS A 6 15.55 -13.41 2.75
N ALA A 7 16.63 -14.07 2.34
CA ALA A 7 17.59 -14.65 3.26
C ALA A 7 18.45 -13.53 3.84
N LEU A 8 18.40 -13.38 5.17
CA LEU A 8 19.23 -12.47 5.96
C LEU A 8 20.75 -12.62 5.65
N PRO A 9 21.56 -11.55 5.79
CA PRO A 9 23.01 -11.62 5.58
C PRO A 9 23.71 -12.53 6.59
N LYS A 10 24.74 -13.23 6.11
CA LYS A 10 25.55 -14.19 6.87
C LYS A 10 26.15 -13.56 8.13
N SER A 11 26.04 -14.28 9.24
CA SER A 11 26.57 -13.93 10.57
C SER A 11 28.05 -13.54 10.54
N VAL A 12 28.36 -12.39 11.13
CA VAL A 12 29.72 -11.96 11.50
C VAL A 12 30.26 -12.89 12.59
N SER A 13 31.45 -13.46 12.38
CA SER A 13 32.14 -14.33 13.33
C SER A 13 32.79 -13.52 14.47
N PRO A 14 32.59 -13.87 15.76
CA PRO A 14 33.32 -13.25 16.84
C PRO A 14 34.68 -13.92 17.05
N SER A 15 35.69 -13.08 17.11
CA SER A 15 37.05 -13.33 17.61
C SER A 15 37.06 -13.93 19.02
N SER A 16 38.11 -14.71 19.28
CA SER A 16 38.46 -15.46 20.49
C SER A 16 38.37 -14.71 21.83
N ALA A 17 37.87 -15.37 22.88
CA ALA A 17 38.65 -15.81 24.06
C ALA A 17 37.78 -16.22 25.27
N ALA A 18 38.31 -17.19 26.03
CA ALA A 18 38.06 -17.53 27.43
C ALA A 18 36.89 -18.47 27.83
N SER A 19 37.31 -19.62 28.36
CA SER A 19 36.55 -20.73 28.93
C SER A 19 35.92 -20.43 30.29
N SER A 20 34.69 -20.89 30.52
CA SER A 20 34.30 -21.53 31.79
C SER A 20 33.02 -22.37 31.60
N LYS A 21 33.00 -23.55 32.23
CA LYS A 21 31.98 -24.60 32.11
C LYS A 21 30.80 -24.33 33.06
N GLY A 22 29.59 -24.65 32.59
CA GLY A 22 28.56 -25.30 33.41
C GLY A 22 27.32 -24.48 33.77
N ALA A 23 26.28 -24.60 32.93
CA ALA A 23 24.89 -24.80 33.35
C ALA A 23 24.04 -25.00 32.08
N SER A 24 23.48 -26.19 31.91
CA SER A 24 22.62 -26.54 30.77
C SER A 24 21.25 -25.88 30.91
N ALA A 25 21.12 -24.66 30.41
CA ALA A 25 19.82 -24.12 30.01
C ALA A 25 19.57 -24.57 28.56
N SER A 26 18.63 -25.50 28.38
CA SER A 26 18.12 -25.89 27.07
C SER A 26 17.59 -24.65 26.36
N SER A 27 18.42 -24.10 25.47
CA SER A 27 18.05 -23.06 24.52
C SER A 27 17.01 -23.66 23.58
N ARG A 28 15.73 -23.39 23.85
CA ARG A 28 14.67 -23.46 22.83
C ARG A 28 14.98 -22.38 21.79
N ARG A 29 15.95 -22.66 20.93
CA ARG A 29 16.18 -21.95 19.68
C ARG A 29 15.18 -22.46 18.65
N GLY A 30 13.90 -22.47 19.03
CA GLY A 30 12.78 -22.58 18.11
C GLY A 30 12.70 -21.28 17.32
N SER A 31 12.42 -21.39 16.03
CA SER A 31 12.45 -20.33 15.04
C SER A 31 11.76 -19.03 15.51
N ARG A 32 12.55 -17.99 15.79
CA ARG A 32 12.07 -16.59 15.72
C ARG A 32 11.66 -16.16 14.29
N VAL A 33 11.73 -17.09 13.34
CA VAL A 33 11.50 -16.89 11.90
C VAL A 33 10.02 -17.00 11.54
N ASP A 34 9.15 -17.47 12.44
CA ASP A 34 7.71 -17.63 12.18
C ASP A 34 6.81 -16.67 12.97
N GLU A 35 7.39 -15.71 13.70
CA GLU A 35 6.61 -14.70 14.42
C GLU A 35 6.31 -13.48 13.52
N PRO A 36 5.03 -13.12 13.30
CA PRO A 36 4.65 -11.97 12.46
C PRO A 36 5.34 -10.66 12.84
N THR A 37 5.62 -10.46 14.13
CA THR A 37 6.25 -9.27 14.70
C THR A 37 7.65 -8.98 14.14
N ALA A 38 8.43 -10.02 13.81
CA ALA A 38 9.77 -9.86 13.24
C ALA A 38 9.72 -9.27 11.82
N TYR A 39 8.72 -9.67 11.03
CA TYR A 39 8.51 -9.15 9.68
C TYR A 39 8.03 -7.70 9.71
N HIS A 40 7.08 -7.39 10.60
CA HIS A 40 6.54 -6.04 10.74
C HIS A 40 7.59 -5.02 11.18
N ALA A 41 8.55 -5.43 12.02
CA ALA A 41 9.66 -4.56 12.43
C ALA A 41 10.55 -4.10 11.26
N GLU A 42 10.60 -4.87 10.17
CA GLU A 42 11.32 -4.52 8.93
C GLU A 42 10.41 -3.89 7.87
N GLY A 43 9.13 -3.60 8.19
CA GLY A 43 8.15 -3.12 7.22
C GLY A 43 7.75 -4.17 6.19
N ILE A 44 7.93 -5.46 6.51
CA ILE A 44 7.62 -6.59 5.64
C ILE A 44 6.29 -7.22 6.08
N LEU A 45 5.43 -7.52 5.09
CA LEU A 45 4.17 -8.23 5.33
C LEU A 45 4.44 -9.69 5.69
N TYR A 46 3.81 -10.18 6.76
CA TYR A 46 3.86 -11.59 7.12
C TYR A 46 2.90 -12.39 6.24
N LEU A 47 3.39 -13.49 5.64
CA LEU A 47 2.54 -14.48 4.98
C LEU A 47 2.61 -15.82 5.70
N ALA A 48 1.45 -16.32 6.13
CA ALA A 48 1.33 -17.70 6.56
C ALA A 48 1.70 -18.67 5.42
N PRO A 49 2.27 -19.86 5.70
CA PRO A 49 2.68 -20.81 4.66
C PRO A 49 1.59 -21.15 3.63
N GLY A 50 0.33 -21.25 4.09
CA GLY A 50 -0.83 -21.50 3.21
C GLY A 50 -1.21 -20.34 2.28
N ALA A 51 -0.66 -19.15 2.52
CA ALA A 51 -0.83 -17.95 1.69
C ALA A 51 0.36 -17.69 0.75
N HIS A 52 1.41 -18.51 0.82
CA HIS A 52 2.57 -18.35 -0.07
C HIS A 52 2.18 -18.64 -1.52
N PHE A 53 2.58 -17.76 -2.43
CA PHE A 53 2.27 -17.90 -3.85
C PHE A 53 2.78 -19.24 -4.43
N ASP A 54 3.97 -19.68 -4.00
CA ASP A 54 4.57 -20.94 -4.46
C ASP A 54 3.74 -22.16 -4.03
N TYR A 55 3.17 -22.13 -2.81
CA TYR A 55 2.24 -23.18 -2.35
C TYR A 55 0.99 -23.24 -3.23
N LEU A 56 0.39 -22.09 -3.56
CA LEU A 56 -0.80 -22.03 -4.41
C LEU A 56 -0.53 -22.58 -5.83
N LEU A 57 0.67 -22.38 -6.37
CA LEU A 57 1.07 -22.91 -7.68
C LEU A 57 1.23 -24.44 -7.69
N THR A 58 1.66 -25.02 -6.57
CA THR A 58 1.87 -26.48 -6.45
C THR A 58 0.56 -27.28 -6.31
N LEU A 59 -0.58 -26.60 -6.14
CA LEU A 59 -1.87 -27.27 -5.98
C LEU A 59 -2.25 -28.07 -7.24
N PRO A 60 -2.79 -29.30 -7.08
CA PRO A 60 -3.25 -30.12 -8.20
C PRO A 60 -4.24 -29.40 -9.11
N GLU A 61 -4.29 -29.73 -10.41
CA GLU A 61 -5.26 -29.12 -11.35
C GLU A 61 -6.72 -29.40 -11.01
N VAL A 62 -6.97 -30.52 -10.33
CA VAL A 62 -8.30 -30.89 -9.83
C VAL A 62 -8.73 -30.10 -8.58
N ALA A 63 -7.81 -29.38 -7.93
CA ALA A 63 -8.12 -28.63 -6.73
C ALA A 63 -8.96 -27.38 -7.06
N ASP A 64 -9.91 -27.05 -6.19
CA ASP A 64 -10.66 -25.81 -6.32
C ASP A 64 -9.80 -24.63 -5.84
N ILE A 65 -9.16 -23.96 -6.80
CA ILE A 65 -8.15 -22.94 -6.54
C ILE A 65 -8.76 -21.61 -6.06
N GLY A 66 -10.00 -21.29 -6.45
CA GLY A 66 -10.69 -20.07 -6.01
C GLY A 66 -10.82 -19.96 -4.50
N PRO A 67 -11.39 -20.97 -3.81
CA PRO A 67 -11.49 -20.97 -2.35
C PRO A 67 -10.13 -20.95 -1.65
N LYS A 68 -9.09 -21.52 -2.26
CA LYS A 68 -7.71 -21.51 -1.71
C LYS A 68 -7.09 -20.12 -1.78
N VAL A 69 -7.23 -19.41 -2.91
CA VAL A 69 -6.80 -18.01 -3.02
C VAL A 69 -7.59 -17.13 -2.07
N ASN A 70 -8.90 -17.29 -1.97
CA ASN A 70 -9.72 -16.57 -0.98
C ASN A 70 -9.28 -16.84 0.46
N GLY A 71 -8.89 -18.08 0.77
CA GLY A 71 -8.32 -18.47 2.06
C GLY A 71 -6.99 -17.75 2.32
N ALA A 72 -6.10 -17.74 1.34
CA ALA A 72 -4.82 -17.02 1.42
C ALA A 72 -5.04 -15.53 1.71
N MET A 73 -5.95 -14.87 1.01
CA MET A 73 -6.26 -13.46 1.25
C MET A 73 -6.75 -13.19 2.68
N ARG A 74 -7.58 -14.07 3.25
CA ARG A 74 -8.01 -13.95 4.66
C ARG A 74 -6.86 -14.12 5.66
N GLU A 75 -5.97 -15.08 5.42
CA GLU A 75 -4.80 -15.25 6.29
C GLU A 75 -3.84 -14.05 6.20
N ILE A 76 -3.68 -13.45 5.02
CA ILE A 76 -2.88 -12.22 4.87
C ILE A 76 -3.47 -11.09 5.71
N GLU A 77 -4.77 -10.82 5.59
CA GLU A 77 -5.41 -9.75 6.36
C GLU A 77 -5.36 -9.98 7.87
N LYS A 78 -5.51 -11.24 8.31
CA LYS A 78 -5.47 -11.61 9.73
C LYS A 78 -4.14 -11.25 10.39
N HIS A 79 -3.04 -11.36 9.65
CA HIS A 79 -1.70 -11.10 10.18
C HIS A 79 -1.17 -9.70 9.83
N ASN A 80 -1.85 -8.94 8.98
CA ASN A 80 -1.44 -7.61 8.55
C ASN A 80 -2.63 -6.66 8.67
N LEU A 81 -2.75 -6.01 9.85
CA LEU A 81 -3.91 -5.19 10.21
C LEU A 81 -4.14 -4.03 9.24
N GLN A 82 -3.07 -3.49 8.64
CA GLN A 82 -3.15 -2.44 7.61
C GLN A 82 -3.88 -2.91 6.33
N LEU A 83 -3.99 -4.22 6.11
CA LEU A 83 -4.70 -4.82 4.98
C LEU A 83 -6.11 -5.32 5.33
N ALA A 84 -6.56 -5.19 6.58
CA ALA A 84 -7.82 -5.75 7.03
C ALA A 84 -9.01 -5.27 6.18
N GLY A 85 -9.73 -6.22 5.58
CA GLY A 85 -10.88 -5.94 4.72
C GLY A 85 -10.56 -5.34 3.34
N LEU A 86 -9.28 -5.18 2.97
CA LEU A 86 -8.88 -4.56 1.70
C LEU A 86 -8.76 -5.57 0.55
N LEU A 87 -8.32 -6.80 0.84
CA LEU A 87 -8.01 -7.77 -0.20
C LEU A 87 -9.28 -8.43 -0.74
N PRO A 88 -9.38 -8.62 -2.08
CA PRO A 88 -10.52 -9.24 -2.70
C PRO A 88 -10.64 -10.72 -2.30
N LYS A 89 -11.87 -11.17 -2.03
CA LYS A 89 -12.20 -12.55 -1.62
C LYS A 89 -13.20 -13.20 -2.57
N THR A 90 -13.17 -12.78 -3.83
CA THR A 90 -14.14 -13.12 -4.87
C THR A 90 -13.50 -13.92 -6.02
N TYR A 91 -12.39 -14.62 -5.76
CA TYR A 91 -11.69 -15.40 -6.80
C TYR A 91 -12.47 -16.62 -7.29
N ASN A 92 -13.57 -16.98 -6.63
CA ASN A 92 -14.52 -18.01 -7.08
C ASN A 92 -15.31 -17.58 -8.34
N LEU A 93 -15.26 -16.30 -8.71
CA LEU A 93 -15.89 -15.79 -9.93
C LEU A 93 -15.21 -16.32 -11.21
N PHE A 94 -13.93 -16.72 -11.11
CA PHE A 94 -13.17 -17.24 -12.24
C PHE A 94 -13.31 -18.76 -12.35
N THR A 95 -13.28 -19.28 -13.58
CA THR A 95 -13.17 -20.73 -13.79
C THR A 95 -11.82 -21.22 -13.27
N ARG A 96 -11.77 -22.46 -12.78
CA ARG A 96 -10.53 -23.08 -12.26
C ARG A 96 -9.37 -22.97 -13.25
N THR A 97 -9.63 -23.24 -14.53
CA THR A 97 -8.64 -23.17 -15.61
C THR A 97 -8.11 -21.74 -15.79
N ARG A 98 -9.00 -20.74 -15.92
CA ARG A 98 -8.57 -19.34 -16.09
C ARG A 98 -7.77 -18.84 -14.91
N LEU A 99 -8.20 -19.12 -13.68
CA LEU A 99 -7.48 -18.68 -12.49
C LEU A 99 -6.10 -19.34 -12.40
N LYS A 100 -5.99 -20.63 -12.74
CA LYS A 100 -4.70 -21.32 -12.77
C LYS A 100 -3.77 -20.80 -13.87
N GLU A 101 -4.30 -20.52 -15.06
CA GLU A 101 -3.54 -19.88 -16.14
C GLU A 101 -3.05 -18.49 -15.75
N LEU A 102 -3.90 -17.69 -15.09
CA LEU A 102 -3.53 -16.37 -14.58
C LEU A 102 -2.39 -16.48 -13.56
N LEU A 103 -2.48 -17.39 -12.60
CA LEU A 103 -1.42 -17.60 -11.60
C LEU A 103 -0.11 -18.07 -12.26
N LYS A 104 -0.19 -18.98 -13.25
CA LYS A 104 0.97 -19.38 -14.05
C LYS A 104 1.59 -18.19 -14.79
N LYS A 105 0.77 -17.32 -15.41
CA LYS A 105 1.26 -16.10 -16.06
C LYS A 105 1.94 -15.14 -15.10
N VAL A 106 1.38 -14.92 -13.92
CA VAL A 106 2.01 -14.11 -12.87
C VAL A 106 3.33 -14.76 -12.40
N SER A 107 3.43 -16.09 -12.39
CA SER A 107 4.68 -16.79 -12.03
C SER A 107 5.81 -16.66 -13.07
N GLU A 108 5.49 -16.28 -14.32
CA GLU A 108 6.48 -15.98 -15.37
C GLU A 108 7.22 -14.66 -15.10
N ILE A 109 6.66 -13.79 -14.24
CA ILE A 109 7.34 -12.57 -13.79
C ILE A 109 8.57 -12.99 -12.99
N ARG A 110 9.75 -12.61 -13.50
CA ARG A 110 11.06 -13.11 -13.01
C ARG A 110 11.19 -12.96 -11.49
N ALA A 111 11.56 -14.04 -10.83
CA ALA A 111 11.93 -14.00 -9.42
C ALA A 111 13.21 -13.17 -9.21
N GLY A 112 13.22 -12.29 -8.20
CA GLY A 112 14.36 -11.43 -7.89
C GLY A 112 14.38 -10.09 -8.63
N ILE A 113 13.28 -9.70 -9.29
CA ILE A 113 13.09 -8.30 -9.63
C ILE A 113 12.91 -7.51 -8.33
N ASP A 114 13.51 -6.32 -8.26
CA ASP A 114 13.35 -5.38 -7.16
C ASP A 114 11.87 -5.22 -6.79
N PHE A 115 11.59 -5.06 -5.49
CA PHE A 115 10.25 -4.89 -4.96
C PHE A 115 9.52 -3.70 -5.62
N ASP A 116 10.26 -2.65 -5.98
CA ASP A 116 9.75 -1.51 -6.74
C ASP A 116 9.13 -1.93 -8.09
N ALA A 117 9.54 -3.05 -8.69
CA ALA A 117 8.92 -3.53 -9.93
C ALA A 117 7.51 -4.08 -9.75
N PHE A 118 7.19 -4.72 -8.62
CA PHE A 118 5.82 -5.14 -8.36
C PHE A 118 4.90 -3.93 -8.14
N GLY A 119 5.42 -2.87 -7.48
CA GLY A 119 4.77 -1.56 -7.42
C GLY A 119 4.49 -0.98 -8.80
N ARG A 120 5.50 -0.91 -9.67
CA ARG A 120 5.34 -0.44 -11.05
C ARG A 120 4.37 -1.29 -11.89
N ILE A 121 4.37 -2.61 -11.71
CA ILE A 121 3.41 -3.49 -12.40
C ILE A 121 1.99 -3.20 -11.92
N PHE A 122 1.80 -3.02 -10.61
CA PHE A 122 0.50 -2.65 -10.04
C PHE A 122 0.00 -1.32 -10.61
N GLU A 123 0.85 -0.29 -10.61
CA GLU A 123 0.51 1.03 -11.18
C GLU A 123 0.23 0.98 -12.68
N TYR A 124 0.99 0.19 -13.44
CA TYR A 124 0.74 0.00 -14.87
C TYR A 124 -0.66 -0.56 -15.10
N PHE A 125 -1.00 -1.69 -14.48
CA PHE A 125 -2.33 -2.28 -14.64
C PHE A 125 -3.43 -1.36 -14.11
N HIS A 126 -3.19 -0.67 -12.99
CA HIS A 126 -4.14 0.29 -12.46
C HIS A 126 -4.42 1.45 -13.44
N GLY A 127 -3.37 2.00 -14.06
CA GLY A 127 -3.49 3.02 -15.11
C GLY A 127 -4.18 2.50 -16.37
N GLU A 128 -3.84 1.30 -16.84
CA GLU A 128 -4.48 0.68 -18.00
C GLU A 128 -5.98 0.43 -17.77
N PHE A 129 -6.37 -0.02 -16.57
CA PHE A 129 -7.78 -0.17 -16.21
C PHE A 129 -8.51 1.17 -16.17
N ALA A 130 -7.89 2.20 -15.58
CA ALA A 130 -8.46 3.55 -15.56
C ALA A 130 -8.65 4.14 -16.97
N CYS A 131 -7.70 3.90 -17.87
CA CYS A 131 -7.78 4.29 -19.28
C CYS A 131 -8.88 3.53 -20.03
N THR A 132 -9.00 2.22 -19.79
CA THR A 132 -9.94 1.34 -20.50
C THR A 132 -11.39 1.53 -20.04
N GLU A 133 -11.62 1.80 -18.75
CA GLU A 133 -12.95 2.09 -18.21
C GLU A 133 -13.50 3.47 -18.66
N GLY A 134 -12.62 4.33 -19.19
CA GLY A 134 -12.93 5.35 -20.20
C GLY A 134 -14.21 6.16 -20.06
N GLN A 135 -14.14 7.31 -19.37
CA GLN A 135 -14.78 8.62 -19.68
C GLN A 135 -14.76 9.60 -18.49
N LYS A 136 -14.34 9.14 -17.30
CA LYS A 136 -14.17 9.98 -16.09
C LYS A 136 -12.76 9.91 -15.49
N GLY A 137 -11.75 9.57 -16.29
CA GLY A 137 -10.41 9.16 -15.81
C GLY A 137 -9.71 10.16 -14.87
N GLY A 138 -9.99 11.46 -15.01
CA GLY A 138 -9.46 12.48 -14.09
C GLY A 138 -10.04 12.45 -12.68
N GLU A 139 -11.18 11.79 -12.45
CA GLU A 139 -11.80 11.64 -11.11
C GLU A 139 -11.11 10.57 -10.25
N PHE A 140 -10.40 9.60 -10.86
CA PHE A 140 -9.91 8.42 -10.13
C PHE A 140 -8.43 8.10 -10.32
N TYR A 141 -7.78 8.63 -11.38
CA TYR A 141 -6.38 8.38 -11.64
C TYR A 141 -5.69 9.62 -12.23
N THR A 142 -4.63 10.09 -11.57
CA THR A 142 -3.75 11.12 -12.11
C THR A 142 -2.60 10.48 -12.87
N LEU A 143 -2.36 10.90 -14.11
CA LEU A 143 -1.28 10.39 -14.94
C LEU A 143 0.08 10.55 -14.24
N SER A 144 0.92 9.51 -14.29
CA SER A 144 2.21 9.47 -13.60
C SER A 144 3.13 10.63 -13.96
N SER A 145 3.05 11.16 -15.19
CA SER A 145 3.83 12.33 -15.62
C SER A 145 3.45 13.61 -14.86
N ILE A 146 2.16 13.81 -14.59
CA ILE A 146 1.64 14.96 -13.84
C ILE A 146 2.01 14.82 -12.36
N VAL A 147 1.78 13.63 -11.80
CA VAL A 147 2.12 13.32 -10.41
C VAL A 147 3.62 13.53 -10.16
N LYS A 148 4.48 13.02 -11.07
CA LYS A 148 5.93 13.23 -10.99
C LYS A 148 6.28 14.71 -11.03
N LEU A 149 5.73 15.46 -11.98
CA LEU A 149 5.98 16.89 -12.08
C LEU A 149 5.64 17.62 -10.76
N LEU A 150 4.48 17.33 -10.17
CA LEU A 150 4.06 17.97 -8.92
C LEU A 150 4.99 17.63 -7.75
N ALA A 151 5.37 16.36 -7.60
CA ALA A 151 6.30 15.93 -6.55
C ALA A 151 7.69 16.60 -6.69
N GLU A 152 8.19 16.74 -7.92
CA GLU A 152 9.49 17.39 -8.21
C GLU A 152 9.44 18.91 -7.96
N VAL A 153 8.28 19.54 -8.11
CA VAL A 153 8.12 20.99 -7.85
C VAL A 153 8.06 21.30 -6.36
N ILE A 154 7.38 20.46 -5.58
CA ILE A 154 7.14 20.70 -4.16
C ILE A 154 8.20 20.06 -3.24
N GLU A 155 9.01 19.14 -3.78
CA GLU A 155 10.17 18.53 -3.13
C GLU A 155 9.91 18.03 -1.68
N PRO A 156 9.00 17.07 -1.46
CA PRO A 156 8.59 16.66 -0.12
C PRO A 156 9.65 15.75 0.53
N PHE A 157 10.75 16.31 1.02
CA PHE A 157 11.88 15.53 1.57
C PHE A 157 11.60 14.85 2.91
N HIS A 158 10.80 15.47 3.77
CA HIS A 158 10.40 14.99 5.10
C HIS A 158 9.18 15.77 5.60
N GLY A 159 8.39 15.19 6.50
CA GLY A 159 7.26 15.85 7.14
C GLY A 159 5.90 15.20 6.83
N ARG A 160 4.83 15.95 7.12
CA ARG A 160 3.45 15.49 6.94
C ARG A 160 2.92 15.94 5.58
N ILE A 161 2.42 14.98 4.80
CA ILE A 161 1.84 15.23 3.49
C ILE A 161 0.33 14.94 3.51
N LEU A 162 -0.45 15.81 2.87
CA LEU A 162 -1.89 15.66 2.73
C LEU A 162 -2.30 15.61 1.25
N ASP A 163 -3.13 14.64 0.90
CA ASP A 163 -3.96 14.71 -0.30
C ASP A 163 -5.45 14.63 0.09
N PRO A 164 -6.22 15.74 0.01
CA PRO A 164 -7.62 15.79 0.39
C PRO A 164 -8.57 15.13 -0.64
N ALA A 165 -8.06 14.63 -1.77
CA ALA A 165 -8.81 13.89 -2.77
C ALA A 165 -7.91 12.80 -3.36
N CYS A 166 -7.44 11.90 -2.50
CA CYS A 166 -6.25 11.10 -2.77
C CYS A 166 -6.41 10.01 -3.85
N GLY A 167 -7.63 9.71 -4.27
CA GLY A 167 -7.89 8.73 -5.31
C GLY A 167 -7.21 7.40 -4.97
N SER A 168 -6.48 6.83 -5.92
CA SER A 168 -5.69 5.60 -5.73
C SER A 168 -4.32 5.78 -5.08
N GLY A 169 -4.02 6.96 -4.53
CA GLY A 169 -2.79 7.23 -3.78
C GLY A 169 -1.54 7.47 -4.63
N GLY A 170 -1.70 7.78 -5.93
CA GLY A 170 -0.57 8.02 -6.84
C GLY A 170 0.36 9.15 -6.37
N MET A 171 -0.19 10.24 -5.83
CA MET A 171 0.59 11.34 -5.25
C MET A 171 1.54 10.85 -4.16
N PHE A 172 1.05 10.03 -3.23
CA PHE A 172 1.86 9.51 -2.13
C PHE A 172 2.97 8.57 -2.59
N VAL A 173 2.67 7.65 -3.52
CA VAL A 173 3.67 6.73 -4.07
C VAL A 173 4.79 7.51 -4.76
N GLN A 174 4.45 8.55 -5.51
CA GLN A 174 5.44 9.37 -6.19
C GLN A 174 6.24 10.25 -5.24
N SER A 175 5.61 10.85 -4.22
CA SER A 175 6.33 11.58 -3.16
C SER A 175 7.31 10.66 -2.43
N ALA A 176 6.91 9.42 -2.13
CA ALA A 176 7.80 8.44 -1.53
C ALA A 176 8.96 8.05 -2.46
N ARG A 177 8.71 7.90 -3.76
CA ARG A 177 9.78 7.68 -4.75
C ARG A 177 10.78 8.82 -4.80
N PHE A 178 10.31 10.07 -4.80
CA PHE A 178 11.16 11.25 -4.74
C PHE A 178 12.10 11.22 -3.53
N VAL A 179 11.59 10.82 -2.36
CA VAL A 179 12.41 10.66 -1.14
C VAL A 179 13.36 9.46 -1.20
N ALA A 180 12.96 8.38 -1.88
CA ALA A 180 13.78 7.17 -2.01
C ALA A 180 15.00 7.36 -2.92
N GLU A 181 14.91 8.22 -3.94
CA GLU A 181 16.02 8.50 -4.88
C GLU A 181 17.34 8.90 -4.18
N PRO A 182 17.36 9.78 -3.17
CA PRO A 182 18.55 10.07 -2.37
C PRO A 182 18.88 9.01 -1.29
N GLN A 183 18.42 7.76 -1.44
CA GLN A 183 18.66 6.61 -0.53
C GLN A 183 18.09 6.78 0.88
N LYS A 184 17.05 7.59 1.05
CA LYS A 184 16.32 7.67 2.33
C LYS A 184 15.22 6.62 2.41
N ASN A 185 14.78 6.30 3.62
CA ASN A 185 13.61 5.46 3.86
C ASN A 185 12.35 6.34 3.86
N PRO A 186 11.50 6.31 2.82
CA PRO A 186 10.35 7.22 2.73
C PRO A 186 9.35 7.03 3.86
N ALA A 187 9.17 5.80 4.35
CA ALA A 187 8.27 5.50 5.46
C ALA A 187 8.72 6.10 6.80
N ALA A 188 10.01 6.46 6.93
CA ALA A 188 10.53 7.15 8.09
C ALA A 188 10.50 8.68 7.96
N GLU A 189 10.49 9.20 6.72
CA GLU A 189 10.57 10.62 6.43
C GLU A 189 9.18 11.25 6.24
N LEU A 190 8.21 10.50 5.70
CA LEU A 190 6.90 11.01 5.32
C LEU A 190 5.78 10.41 6.16
N ALA A 191 4.96 11.28 6.75
CA ALA A 191 3.70 10.93 7.35
C ALA A 191 2.56 11.23 6.38
N ILE A 192 1.95 10.17 5.85
CA ILE A 192 0.94 10.23 4.78
C ILE A 192 -0.46 10.37 5.38
N CYS A 193 -1.20 11.41 4.98
CA CYS A 193 -2.62 11.56 5.30
C CYS A 193 -3.42 11.77 4.01
N GLY A 194 -4.52 11.04 3.87
CA GLY A 194 -5.38 11.11 2.69
C GLY A 194 -6.85 11.24 3.04
N VAL A 195 -7.64 11.78 2.12
CA VAL A 195 -9.10 11.74 2.17
C VAL A 195 -9.63 11.26 0.82
N GLU A 196 -10.46 10.23 0.85
CA GLU A 196 -11.12 9.68 -0.35
C GLU A 196 -12.58 9.33 -0.03
N LYS A 197 -13.51 9.87 -0.82
CA LYS A 197 -14.95 9.70 -0.59
C LYS A 197 -15.43 8.29 -0.93
N ALA A 198 -14.90 7.69 -2.00
CA ALA A 198 -15.32 6.40 -2.51
C ALA A 198 -14.55 5.25 -1.82
N ASP A 199 -15.29 4.33 -1.18
CA ASP A 199 -14.69 3.23 -0.43
C ASP A 199 -13.82 2.31 -1.29
N ASP A 200 -14.27 1.98 -2.51
CA ASP A 200 -13.51 1.13 -3.42
C ASP A 200 -12.20 1.79 -3.87
N THR A 201 -12.22 3.10 -4.14
CA THR A 201 -11.03 3.89 -4.47
C THR A 201 -10.08 3.98 -3.28
N SER A 202 -10.60 4.17 -2.06
CA SER A 202 -9.79 4.16 -0.83
C SER A 202 -9.12 2.80 -0.57
N ARG A 203 -9.79 1.69 -0.91
CA ARG A 203 -9.16 0.35 -0.84
C ARG A 203 -7.99 0.25 -1.81
N LEU A 204 -8.14 0.77 -3.04
CA LEU A 204 -7.06 0.83 -4.01
C LEU A 204 -5.90 1.71 -3.50
N CYS A 205 -6.19 2.87 -2.91
CA CYS A 205 -5.16 3.71 -2.29
C CYS A 205 -4.33 2.96 -1.26
N ARG A 206 -4.98 2.33 -0.29
CA ARG A 206 -4.29 1.62 0.79
C ARG A 206 -3.53 0.39 0.29
N LEU A 207 -4.07 -0.32 -0.70
CA LEU A 207 -3.35 -1.41 -1.36
C LEU A 207 -2.12 -0.89 -2.10
N ASN A 208 -2.24 0.24 -2.80
CA ASN A 208 -1.13 0.87 -3.52
C ASN A 208 0.00 1.29 -2.56
N LEU A 209 -0.36 1.91 -1.43
CA LEU A 209 0.61 2.23 -0.37
C LEU A 209 1.31 0.97 0.15
N ALA A 210 0.56 -0.09 0.48
CA ALA A 210 1.12 -1.33 1.00
C ALA A 210 2.07 -2.02 0.01
N VAL A 211 1.72 -2.06 -1.29
CA VAL A 211 2.59 -2.60 -2.35
C VAL A 211 3.87 -1.77 -2.52
N HIS A 212 3.90 -0.53 -2.04
CA HIS A 212 5.10 0.32 -2.02
C HIS A 212 5.78 0.41 -0.63
N ARG A 213 5.39 -0.43 0.34
CA ARG A 213 5.86 -0.39 1.76
C ARG A 213 5.61 0.94 2.44
N LEU A 214 4.49 1.56 2.12
CA LEU A 214 4.02 2.79 2.73
C LEU A 214 2.78 2.49 3.56
N GLU A 215 2.62 3.27 4.62
CA GLU A 215 1.42 3.30 5.44
C GLU A 215 0.94 4.76 5.54
N GLY A 216 -0.37 4.95 5.70
CA GLY A 216 -0.95 6.28 5.77
C GLY A 216 -2.32 6.29 6.42
N ASP A 217 -2.68 7.42 7.02
CA ASP A 217 -4.02 7.67 7.57
C ASP A 217 -4.95 8.15 6.45
N VAL A 218 -5.57 7.20 5.75
CA VAL A 218 -6.53 7.47 4.68
C VAL A 218 -7.95 7.43 5.25
N ARG A 219 -8.58 8.61 5.32
CA ARG A 219 -9.97 8.77 5.79
C ARG A 219 -10.91 8.54 4.62
N HIS A 220 -11.90 7.67 4.82
CA HIS A 220 -12.82 7.28 3.77
C HIS A 220 -14.21 6.93 4.31
N GLY A 221 -15.14 6.67 3.39
CA GLY A 221 -16.54 6.38 3.68
C GLY A 221 -17.42 7.52 3.18
N GLY A 222 -18.57 7.19 2.57
CA GLY A 222 -19.42 8.13 1.82
C GLY A 222 -19.92 9.39 2.56
N ASN A 223 -19.63 9.52 3.85
CA ASN A 223 -19.91 10.69 4.68
C ASN A 223 -18.70 11.63 4.87
N VAL A 224 -17.49 11.27 4.43
CA VAL A 224 -16.30 12.12 4.49
C VAL A 224 -16.10 12.76 3.13
N ASN A 225 -16.22 14.08 3.08
CA ASN A 225 -15.98 14.90 1.90
C ASN A 225 -15.13 16.09 2.29
N SER A 226 -13.90 16.18 1.78
CA SER A 226 -12.94 17.23 2.11
C SER A 226 -13.40 18.66 1.78
N TYR A 227 -14.46 18.84 0.99
CA TYR A 227 -15.12 20.14 0.81
C TYR A 227 -15.86 20.64 2.07
N TYR A 228 -16.30 19.73 2.94
CA TYR A 228 -17.15 20.04 4.11
C TYR A 228 -16.58 19.53 5.43
N ASP A 229 -15.82 18.46 5.37
CA ASP A 229 -15.27 17.75 6.51
C ASP A 229 -13.76 17.96 6.56
N ASP A 230 -13.24 18.08 7.78
CA ASP A 230 -11.80 18.19 8.03
C ASP A 230 -11.36 17.06 8.97
N PRO A 231 -11.35 15.80 8.49
CA PRO A 231 -11.12 14.64 9.35
C PRO A 231 -9.69 14.57 9.92
N HIS A 232 -8.78 15.38 9.36
CA HIS A 232 -7.38 15.49 9.75
C HIS A 232 -7.07 16.77 10.53
N THR A 233 -8.04 17.66 10.72
CA THR A 233 -7.84 19.00 11.33
C THR A 233 -6.70 19.75 10.63
N ALA A 234 -6.73 19.83 9.30
CA ALA A 234 -5.60 20.14 8.44
C ALA A 234 -4.88 21.49 8.66
N PRO A 235 -5.54 22.60 9.04
CA PRO A 235 -4.86 23.89 9.20
C PRO A 235 -3.63 23.84 10.12
N GLY A 236 -2.46 24.19 9.57
CA GLY A 236 -1.19 24.22 10.30
C GLY A 236 -0.64 22.86 10.72
N GLN A 237 -1.20 21.76 10.19
CA GLN A 237 -0.78 20.39 10.53
C GLN A 237 0.11 19.72 9.49
N PHE A 238 0.18 20.28 8.28
CA PHE A 238 0.82 19.65 7.12
C PHE A 238 1.88 20.54 6.51
N ASP A 239 3.02 19.94 6.14
CA ASP A 239 4.13 20.60 5.48
C ASP A 239 3.91 20.70 3.97
N PHE A 240 3.27 19.69 3.39
CA PHE A 240 2.95 19.63 1.97
C PHE A 240 1.51 19.22 1.72
N VAL A 241 0.88 19.84 0.73
CA VAL A 241 -0.43 19.47 0.23
C VAL A 241 -0.33 19.30 -1.28
N LEU A 242 -0.68 18.12 -1.79
CA LEU A 242 -0.79 17.85 -3.23
C LEU A 242 -2.13 17.19 -3.48
N ALA A 243 -2.84 17.64 -4.51
CA ALA A 243 -4.16 17.11 -4.83
C ALA A 243 -4.43 17.19 -6.33
N ASN A 244 -5.23 16.26 -6.83
CA ASN A 244 -5.90 16.38 -8.12
C ASN A 244 -7.40 16.17 -7.92
N PRO A 245 -8.12 17.19 -7.41
CA PRO A 245 -9.54 17.06 -7.13
C PRO A 245 -10.36 16.88 -8.43
N PRO A 246 -11.56 16.27 -8.35
CA PRO A 246 -12.40 16.06 -9.52
C PRO A 246 -12.77 17.38 -10.21
N LEU A 247 -12.72 17.40 -11.55
CA LEU A 247 -13.08 18.57 -12.35
C LEU A 247 -14.60 18.76 -12.40
N ASN A 248 -15.09 19.99 -12.22
CA ASN A 248 -16.51 20.39 -12.34
C ASN A 248 -17.48 19.65 -11.40
N VAL A 249 -17.21 19.66 -10.09
CA VAL A 249 -18.17 19.22 -9.07
C VAL A 249 -19.38 20.17 -9.03
N ASN A 250 -20.41 19.88 -9.82
CA ASN A 250 -21.66 20.66 -9.92
C ASN A 250 -22.51 20.63 -8.63
N ALA A 251 -22.05 19.98 -7.57
CA ALA A 251 -22.78 19.70 -6.34
C ALA A 251 -22.08 20.22 -5.08
N VAL A 252 -21.23 21.25 -5.21
CA VAL A 252 -20.80 22.00 -4.02
C VAL A 252 -21.98 22.82 -3.53
N ASP A 253 -22.71 22.26 -2.57
CA ASP A 253 -23.73 22.95 -1.78
C ASP A 253 -23.10 24.16 -1.09
N LYS A 254 -23.43 25.35 -1.62
CA LYS A 254 -22.93 26.64 -1.14
C LYS A 254 -23.53 27.02 0.21
N GLU A 255 -24.63 26.42 0.63
CA GLU A 255 -25.25 26.73 1.93
C GLU A 255 -24.43 26.11 3.07
N ARG A 256 -23.95 24.88 2.89
CA ARG A 256 -23.06 24.21 3.87
C ARG A 256 -21.69 24.90 4.02
N LEU A 257 -21.29 25.73 3.06
CA LEU A 257 -20.06 26.53 3.15
C LEU A 257 -20.25 27.84 3.95
N LYS A 258 -21.49 28.34 4.09
CA LYS A 258 -21.76 29.59 4.83
C LYS A 258 -21.62 29.41 6.34
N ASP A 259 -21.95 28.24 6.87
CA ASP A 259 -21.83 27.93 8.30
C ASP A 259 -20.37 27.72 8.76
N ILE A 260 -19.44 27.54 7.81
CA ILE A 260 -17.99 27.47 8.05
C ILE A 260 -17.37 28.89 8.07
N GLY A 261 -18.15 29.91 7.67
CA GLY A 261 -17.75 31.31 7.54
C GLY A 261 -17.75 32.10 8.85
N GLY A 262 -16.95 31.67 9.82
CA GLY A 262 -16.65 32.40 11.05
C GLY A 262 -15.16 32.39 11.32
N ALA A 263 -14.39 33.08 10.46
CA ALA A 263 -12.92 33.12 10.39
C ALA A 263 -12.25 31.97 9.61
N SER A 264 -11.41 32.32 8.62
CA SER A 264 -10.48 31.46 7.87
C SER A 264 -10.90 30.91 6.49
N ALA A 265 -11.90 31.49 5.83
CA ALA A 265 -12.21 31.13 4.43
C ALA A 265 -11.19 31.65 3.38
N ALA A 266 -10.19 32.44 3.78
CA ALA A 266 -9.26 33.09 2.85
C ALA A 266 -7.87 32.43 2.73
N SER A 267 -7.62 31.29 3.40
CA SER A 267 -6.29 30.65 3.41
C SER A 267 -6.32 29.15 3.08
N LYS A 268 -7.40 28.62 2.50
CA LYS A 268 -7.54 27.21 2.14
C LYS A 268 -7.67 27.03 0.62
N VAL A 269 -6.58 27.29 -0.10
CA VAL A 269 -6.20 26.64 -1.37
C VAL A 269 -4.69 26.55 -1.39
#